data_AF-A0A091L0M8-F1
#
_entry.id   AF-A0A091L0M8-F1
#
_cell.length_a   1.000
_cell.length_b   1.000
_cell.length_c   1.000
_cell.angle_alpha   90.00
_cell.angle_beta   90.00
_cell.angle_gamma   90.00
#
_symmetry.space_group_name_H-M   'P 1'
#
loop_
_entity.id
_entity.type
_entity.pdbx_description
1 polymer ?
#
loop_
_entity_poly.entity_id
_entity_poly.type
_entity_poly.pdbx_seq_one_letter_code
_entity_poly.pdbx_strand_id
1 'polypeptide(L)'
;PAEAFPLSPQVHCISTEFTMRKHGGEKGVPFRVQIDTFKENENGEYTEHLHSASCQIKVFKPKGADRKQKTDREKMEKRTPHEKEKYQPSYETTILTEV
;
A
#
# COMPACT_ATOMS: atom_id res chain seq x y z
N PRO A 1 -21.74 1.67 17.64
CA PRO A 1 -20.69 2.41 16.90
C PRO A 1 -19.36 1.66 17.02
N ALA A 2 -18.87 1.06 15.94
CA ALA A 2 -17.57 0.39 15.95
C ALA A 2 -16.48 1.44 16.21
N GLU A 3 -15.73 1.26 17.28
CA GLU A 3 -14.60 2.11 17.65
C GLU A 3 -13.50 1.96 16.59
N ALA A 4 -13.05 3.08 16.01
CA ALA A 4 -11.95 3.05 15.05
C ALA A 4 -10.63 2.89 15.82
N PHE A 5 -9.78 1.94 15.40
CA PHE A 5 -8.47 1.71 16.00
C PHE A 5 -7.35 2.24 15.08
N PRO A 6 -6.84 3.47 15.32
CA PRO A 6 -5.81 4.04 14.46
C PRO A 6 -4.45 3.36 14.68
N LEU A 7 -3.78 3.02 13.58
CA LEU A 7 -2.43 2.44 13.56
C LEU A 7 -1.49 3.29 12.71
N SER A 8 -0.24 3.47 13.16
CA SER A 8 0.80 4.23 12.45
C SER A 8 2.10 3.42 12.26
N PRO A 9 2.12 2.41 11.38
CA PRO A 9 3.32 1.61 11.13
C PRO A 9 4.40 2.40 10.37
N GLN A 10 5.67 2.13 10.68
CA GLN A 10 6.82 2.64 9.93
C GLN A 10 7.50 1.51 9.16
N VAL A 11 7.82 1.75 7.89
CA VAL A 11 8.57 0.80 7.05
C VAL A 11 10.00 1.29 6.90
N HIS A 12 10.96 0.49 7.37
CA HIS A 12 12.38 0.86 7.48
C HIS A 12 13.26 0.44 6.30
N CYS A 13 12.67 -0.17 5.27
CA CYS A 13 13.36 -0.57 4.05
C CYS A 13 12.70 0.06 2.83
N ILE A 14 13.49 0.37 1.80
CA ILE A 14 12.96 0.93 0.54
C ILE A 14 12.85 -0.17 -0.52
N SER A 15 11.89 -0.05 -1.44
CA SER A 15 11.62 -1.07 -2.46
C SER A 15 12.81 -1.40 -3.37
N THR A 16 13.78 -0.50 -3.53
CA THR A 16 14.99 -0.72 -4.35
C THR A 16 16.15 -1.35 -3.58
N GLU A 17 16.05 -1.59 -2.27
CA GLU A 17 17.08 -2.34 -1.53
C GLU A 17 17.10 -3.82 -1.91
N PHE A 18 15.96 -4.31 -2.40
CA PHE A 18 15.75 -5.70 -2.81
C PHE A 18 15.87 -5.88 -4.32
N THR A 19 16.51 -4.95 -5.03
CA THR A 19 16.80 -5.07 -6.47
C THR A 19 18.30 -5.28 -6.71
N MET A 20 18.64 -5.96 -7.81
CA MET A 20 20.04 -6.35 -8.09
C MET A 20 20.95 -5.15 -8.35
N ARG A 21 20.42 -4.03 -8.86
CA ARG A 21 21.24 -2.86 -9.23
C ARG A 21 20.98 -1.71 -8.28
N LYS A 22 22.06 -1.20 -7.66
CA LYS A 22 21.98 -0.04 -6.75
C LYS A 22 21.92 1.32 -7.44
N HIS A 23 21.91 1.36 -8.77
CA HIS A 23 21.81 2.60 -9.54
C HIS A 23 20.36 3.09 -9.62
N GLY A 24 20.16 4.41 -9.61
CA GLY A 24 18.84 5.03 -9.67
C GLY A 24 18.10 4.66 -10.96
N GLY A 25 16.79 4.43 -10.86
CA GLY A 25 15.90 4.18 -12.00
C GLY A 25 15.37 2.76 -12.10
N GLU A 26 15.88 1.81 -11.32
CA GLU A 26 15.34 0.44 -11.29
C GLU A 26 13.95 0.40 -10.63
N LYS A 27 13.08 -0.46 -11.15
CA LYS A 27 11.74 -0.70 -10.58
C LYS A 27 11.91 -1.48 -9.28
N GLY A 28 11.68 -0.81 -8.15
CA GLY A 28 11.70 -1.45 -6.83
C GLY A 28 10.67 -2.58 -6.69
N VAL A 29 10.99 -3.55 -5.83
CA VAL A 29 10.12 -4.67 -5.46
C VAL A 29 8.90 -4.14 -4.68
N PRO A 30 7.65 -4.46 -5.09
CA PRO A 30 6.46 -4.09 -4.32
C PRO A 30 6.41 -4.87 -3.01
N PHE A 31 6.01 -4.22 -1.91
CA PHE A 31 5.73 -4.91 -0.66
C PHE A 31 4.22 -5.10 -0.49
N ARG A 32 3.82 -6.02 0.37
CA ARG A 32 2.43 -6.22 0.77
C ARG A 32 2.29 -5.92 2.26
N VAL A 33 1.41 -5.00 2.60
CA VAL A 33 0.91 -4.85 3.98
C VAL A 33 -0.33 -5.70 4.09
N GLN A 34 -0.37 -6.59 5.07
CA GLN A 34 -1.49 -7.49 5.34
C GLN A 34 -1.92 -7.28 6.80
N ILE A 35 -3.23 -7.20 7.00
CA ILE A 35 -3.86 -7.08 8.32
C ILE A 35 -4.73 -8.31 8.49
N ASP A 36 -4.38 -9.13 9.47
CA ASP A 36 -5.14 -10.32 9.86
C ASP A 36 -5.79 -10.04 11.21
N THR A 37 -7.11 -10.21 11.27
CA THR A 37 -7.90 -10.03 12.49
C THR A 37 -8.24 -11.40 13.06
N PHE A 38 -7.96 -11.59 14.34
CA PHE A 38 -8.24 -12.84 15.06
C PHE A 38 -9.16 -12.56 16.24
N LYS A 39 -9.98 -13.54 16.58
CA LYS A 39 -10.82 -13.52 17.78
C LYS A 39 -10.04 -14.07 18.96
N GLU A 40 -10.19 -13.41 20.10
CA GLU A 40 -9.69 -13.89 21.38
C GLU A 40 -10.59 -15.03 21.89
N ASN A 41 -9.99 -16.17 22.25
CA ASN A 41 -10.70 -17.29 22.87
C ASN A 41 -10.84 -17.09 24.40
N GLU A 42 -11.54 -17.99 25.08
CA GLU A 42 -11.75 -17.93 26.54
C GLU A 42 -10.44 -17.95 27.35
N ASN A 43 -9.34 -18.40 26.75
CA ASN A 43 -8.01 -18.46 27.36
C ASN A 43 -7.14 -17.24 27.02
N GLY A 44 -7.66 -16.24 26.30
CA GLY A 44 -6.91 -15.05 25.89
C GLY A 44 -6.00 -15.25 24.67
N GLU A 45 -6.16 -16.34 23.93
CA GLU A 45 -5.36 -16.65 22.75
C GLU A 45 -6.08 -16.23 21.45
N TYR A 46 -5.30 -15.72 20.50
CA TYR A 46 -5.78 -15.26 19.19
C TYR A 46 -5.61 -16.34 18.12
N THR A 47 -6.35 -17.44 18.25
CA THR A 47 -6.20 -18.62 17.37
C THR A 47 -7.27 -18.72 16.28
N GLU A 48 -8.44 -18.12 16.48
CA GLU A 48 -9.56 -18.12 15.52
C GLU A 48 -9.41 -16.92 14.56
N HIS A 49 -9.02 -17.18 13.30
CA HIS A 49 -8.93 -16.15 12.27
C HIS A 49 -10.32 -15.67 11.82
N LEU A 50 -10.51 -14.36 11.73
CA LEU A 50 -11.78 -13.75 11.32
C LEU A 50 -11.72 -13.14 9.92
N HIS A 51 -10.66 -12.38 9.63
CA HIS A 51 -10.59 -11.59 8.40
C HIS A 51 -9.16 -11.26 8.01
N SER A 52 -8.89 -11.22 6.70
CA SER A 52 -7.62 -10.77 6.12
C SER A 52 -7.87 -9.70 5.07
N ALA A 53 -7.13 -8.60 5.17
CA ALA A 53 -7.12 -7.56 4.15
C ALA A 53 -5.68 -7.20 3.80
N SER A 54 -5.43 -6.81 2.55
CA SER A 54 -4.08 -6.40 2.16
C SER A 54 -4.05 -5.28 1.12
N CYS A 55 -2.90 -4.65 1.00
CA CYS A 55 -2.61 -3.73 -0.10
C CYS A 55 -1.14 -3.83 -0.52
N GLN A 56 -0.88 -3.54 -1.79
CA GLN A 56 0.48 -3.40 -2.29
C GLN A 56 0.99 -1.99 -2.01
N ILE A 57 2.17 -1.89 -1.41
CA ILE A 57 2.85 -0.62 -1.17
C ILE A 57 4.18 -0.58 -1.92
N LYS A 58 4.66 0.63 -2.19
CA LYS A 58 6.00 0.88 -2.71
C LYS A 58 6.66 1.91 -1.83
N VAL A 59 7.82 1.57 -1.29
CA VAL A 59 8.53 2.42 -0.34
C VAL A 59 9.67 3.12 -1.07
N PHE A 60 9.73 4.44 -0.92
CA PHE A 60 10.67 5.28 -1.62
C PHE A 60 11.63 5.94 -0.63
N LYS A 61 12.78 6.42 -1.13
CA LYS A 61 13.61 7.39 -0.39
C LYS A 61 12.79 8.64 -0.03
N PRO A 62 13.22 9.45 0.97
CA PRO A 62 12.54 10.68 1.34
C PRO A 62 12.17 11.55 0.13
N LYS A 63 10.95 12.10 0.11
CA LYS A 63 10.32 12.85 -1.00
C LYS A 63 10.09 12.07 -2.31
N GLY A 64 10.54 10.82 -2.39
CA GLY A 64 10.38 9.98 -3.57
C GLY A 64 8.92 9.62 -3.85
N ALA A 65 8.13 9.37 -2.79
CA ALA A 65 6.70 9.12 -2.88
C ALA A 65 5.95 10.36 -3.40
N ASP A 66 6.17 11.55 -2.82
CA ASP A 66 5.54 12.80 -3.25
C ASP A 66 5.85 13.12 -4.72
N ARG A 67 7.13 12.98 -5.11
CA ARG A 67 7.55 13.18 -6.50
C ARG A 67 6.86 12.19 -7.44
N LYS A 68 6.74 10.93 -7.03
CA LYS A 68 6.06 9.89 -7.80
C LYS A 68 4.57 10.19 -7.95
N GLN A 69 3.89 10.55 -6.85
CA GLN A 69 2.47 10.92 -6.85
C GLN A 69 2.21 12.12 -7.76
N LYS A 70 3.03 13.18 -7.67
CA LYS A 70 2.94 14.35 -8.56
C LYS A 70 3.08 13.96 -10.03
N THR A 71 4.12 13.18 -10.35
CA THR A 71 4.39 12.73 -11.72
C THR A 71 3.26 11.87 -12.27
N ASP A 72 2.70 10.98 -11.45
CA ASP A 72 1.62 10.09 -11.86
C ASP A 72 0.30 10.85 -12.05
N ARG A 73 0.01 11.84 -11.19
CA ARG A 73 -1.14 12.73 -11.36
C ARG A 73 -1.07 13.52 -12.67
N GLU A 74 0.06 14.19 -12.93
CA GLU A 74 0.28 14.94 -14.18
C GLU A 74 0.19 14.05 -15.42
N LYS A 75 0.65 12.79 -15.33
CA LYS A 75 0.51 11.80 -16.41
C LYS A 75 -0.95 11.41 -16.62
N MET A 76 -1.71 11.21 -15.55
CA MET A 76 -3.13 10.85 -15.65
C MET A 76 -3.95 12.00 -16.23
N GLU A 77 -3.69 13.24 -15.85
CA GLU A 77 -4.41 14.42 -16.37
C GLU A 77 -4.31 14.52 -17.90
N LYS A 78 -3.14 14.23 -18.47
CA LYS A 78 -2.84 14.28 -19.91
C LYS A 78 -3.46 13.14 -20.73
N ARG A 79 -3.99 12.09 -20.10
CA ARG A 79 -4.63 10.96 -20.80
C ARG A 79 -6.03 11.32 -21.28
N THR A 80 -6.44 10.66 -22.37
CA THR A 80 -7.82 10.75 -22.86
C THR A 80 -8.81 10.09 -21.87
N PRO A 81 -10.10 10.46 -21.89
CA PRO A 81 -11.11 9.83 -21.03
C PRO A 81 -11.13 8.30 -21.15
N HIS A 82 -11.10 7.77 -22.38
CA HIS A 82 -11.08 6.34 -22.65
C HIS A 82 -9.83 5.62 -22.11
N GLU A 83 -8.68 6.30 -22.07
CA GLU A 83 -7.48 5.74 -21.44
C GLU A 83 -7.53 5.81 -19.92
N LYS A 84 -8.17 6.84 -19.34
CA LYS A 84 -8.33 6.98 -17.88
C LYS A 84 -9.15 5.85 -17.29
N GLU A 85 -10.18 5.38 -17.99
CA GLU A 85 -11.02 4.23 -17.60
C GLU A 85 -10.23 2.92 -17.42
N LYS A 86 -9.03 2.81 -18.01
CA LYS A 86 -8.16 1.62 -17.87
C LYS A 86 -7.38 1.58 -16.56
N TYR A 87 -7.46 2.63 -15.73
CA TYR A 87 -6.72 2.76 -14.49
C TYR A 87 -7.64 2.79 -13.28
N GLN A 88 -7.13 2.32 -12.14
CA GLN A 88 -7.83 2.44 -10.87
C GLN A 88 -7.95 3.92 -10.48
N PRO A 89 -9.11 4.37 -9.98
CA PRO A 89 -9.26 5.74 -9.48
C PRO A 89 -8.32 6.01 -8.30
N SER A 90 -7.92 7.28 -8.16
CA SER A 90 -7.17 7.74 -6.99
C SER A 90 -8.13 8.16 -5.88
N TYR A 91 -7.83 7.78 -4.65
CA TYR A 91 -8.59 8.12 -3.45
C TYR A 91 -7.65 8.79 -2.42
N GLU A 92 -8.22 9.56 -1.49
CA GLU A 92 -7.46 10.15 -0.37
C GLU A 92 -6.93 9.06 0.59
N THR A 93 -7.70 7.99 0.76
CA THR A 93 -7.35 6.84 1.59
C THR A 93 -7.35 5.56 0.76
N THR A 94 -6.41 4.67 1.06
CA THR A 94 -6.40 3.32 0.49
C THR A 94 -7.37 2.46 1.28
N ILE A 95 -8.42 1.98 0.63
CA ILE A 95 -9.28 0.93 1.18
C ILE A 95 -8.58 -0.40 0.92
N LEU A 96 -8.31 -1.17 1.98
CA LEU A 96 -7.74 -2.50 1.81
C LEU A 96 -8.81 -3.39 1.20
N THR A 97 -8.42 -4.15 0.17
CA THR A 97 -9.29 -5.17 -0.42
C THR A 97 -9.18 -6.45 0.40
N GLU A 98 -10.31 -7.12 0.58
CA GLU A 98 -10.36 -8.49 1.10
C GLU A 98 -9.49 -9.40 0.22
N VAL A 99 -8.78 -10.34 0.83
CA VAL A 99 -7.89 -11.29 0.15
C VAL A 99 -8.60 -12.61 -0.13
#